data_AF-A0A7Y2NJ95-F1
#
_entry.id   AF-A0A7Y2NJ95-F1
#
_cell.length_a   1.000
_cell.length_b   1.000
_cell.length_c   1.000
_cell.angle_alpha   90.00
_cell.angle_beta   90.00
_cell.angle_gamma   90.00
#
_symmetry.space_group_name_H-M   'P 1'
#
loop_
_entity.id
_entity.type
_entity.pdbx_description
1 polymer ?
#
loop_
_entity_poly.entity_id
_entity_poly.type
_entity_poly.pdbx_seq_one_letter_code
_entity_poly.pdbx_strand_id
1 'polypeptide(L)'
;MPKPITDPHDHALSGASHAAAADYAIALDAFNYFHGDPVGALKRALTDAPRFVMAHVFKAYLFGLATEAGTTKMARGFVEEARALPITDREASHIAALDHLLAGN
;
A
#
# COMPACT_ATOMS: atom_id res chain seq x y z
N MET A 1 4.12 18.32 -18.26
CA MET A 1 4.04 17.01 -17.56
C MET A 1 2.62 16.87 -17.02
N PRO A 2 1.97 15.68 -17.08
CA PRO A 2 0.67 15.49 -16.45
C PRO A 2 0.77 15.76 -14.95
N LYS A 3 -0.28 16.33 -14.35
CA LYS A 3 -0.35 16.57 -12.90
C LYS A 3 -0.26 15.21 -12.18
N PRO A 4 0.54 15.08 -11.12
CA PRO A 4 0.57 13.85 -10.33
C PRO A 4 -0.81 13.58 -9.73
N ILE A 5 -1.20 12.30 -9.67
CA ILE A 5 -2.39 11.87 -8.94
C ILE A 5 -2.08 11.99 -7.45
N THR A 6 -2.98 12.62 -6.71
CA THR A 6 -2.84 12.84 -5.27
C THR A 6 -4.04 12.29 -4.52
N ASP A 7 -3.85 11.95 -3.25
CA ASP A 7 -4.94 11.68 -2.32
C ASP A 7 -5.61 13.00 -1.85
N PRO A 8 -6.71 12.94 -1.08
CA PRO A 8 -7.38 14.13 -0.54
C PRO A 8 -6.53 15.00 0.41
N HIS A 9 -5.36 14.51 0.84
CA HIS A 9 -4.39 15.23 1.67
C HIS A 9 -3.21 15.78 0.84
N ASP A 10 -3.36 15.81 -0.49
CA ASP A 10 -2.35 16.27 -1.44
C ASP A 10 -1.05 15.43 -1.45
N HIS A 11 -1.07 14.20 -0.89
CA HIS A 11 0.06 13.30 -1.02
C HIS A 11 0.06 12.65 -2.40
N ALA A 12 1.22 12.66 -3.06
CA ALA A 12 1.39 11.98 -4.34
C ALA A 12 1.17 10.47 -4.20
N LEU A 13 0.41 9.90 -5.13
CA LEU A 13 0.18 8.46 -5.26
C LEU A 13 1.06 7.92 -6.40
N SER A 14 2.34 7.67 -6.10
CA SER A 14 3.33 7.28 -7.11
C SER A 14 2.92 5.99 -7.82
N GLY A 15 2.89 6.05 -9.15
CA GLY A 15 2.56 4.90 -10.01
C GLY A 15 1.09 4.51 -10.02
N ALA A 16 0.20 5.29 -9.40
CA ALA A 16 -1.25 5.07 -9.47
C ALA A 16 -1.82 5.50 -10.83
N SER A 17 -2.92 4.84 -11.22
CA SER A 17 -3.90 5.38 -12.16
C SER A 17 -5.06 6.04 -11.37
N HIS A 18 -5.98 6.73 -12.05
CA HIS A 18 -7.18 7.26 -11.41
C HIS A 18 -8.10 6.15 -10.87
N ALA A 19 -8.20 5.02 -11.58
CA ALA A 19 -8.99 3.87 -11.14
C ALA A 19 -8.35 3.22 -9.91
N ALA A 20 -7.04 2.99 -9.93
CA ALA A 20 -6.31 2.45 -8.78
C ALA A 20 -6.37 3.38 -7.56
N ALA A 21 -6.32 4.70 -7.76
CA ALA A 21 -6.49 5.67 -6.67
C ALA A 21 -7.89 5.60 -6.04
N ALA A 22 -8.94 5.39 -6.84
CA ALA A 22 -10.30 5.21 -6.32
C ALA A 22 -10.44 3.90 -5.52
N ASP A 23 -9.90 2.79 -6.02
CA ASP A 23 -9.88 1.52 -5.28
C ASP A 23 -9.03 1.61 -3.99
N TYR A 24 -7.95 2.37 -4.01
CA TYR A 24 -7.14 2.64 -2.82
C TYR A 24 -7.91 3.47 -1.76
N ALA A 25 -8.70 4.46 -2.19
CA ALA A 25 -9.58 5.18 -1.28
C ALA A 25 -10.65 4.25 -0.66
N ILE A 26 -11.25 3.35 -1.46
CA ILE A 26 -12.17 2.32 -0.95
C ILE A 26 -11.48 1.44 0.10
N ALA A 27 -10.23 1.04 -0.13
CA ALA A 27 -9.48 0.24 0.83
C ALA A 27 -9.21 0.99 2.15
N LEU A 28 -8.89 2.28 2.07
CA LEU A 28 -8.67 3.13 3.24
C LEU A 28 -9.96 3.27 4.06
N ASP A 29 -11.08 3.58 3.40
CA ASP A 29 -12.39 3.67 4.04
C ASP A 29 -12.76 2.34 4.71
N ALA A 30 -12.57 1.23 4.00
CA ALA A 30 -12.89 -0.09 4.52
C ALA A 30 -12.08 -0.44 5.80
N PHE A 31 -10.79 -0.10 5.80
CA PHE A 31 -9.94 -0.29 6.97
C PHE A 31 -10.31 0.66 8.12
N ASN A 32 -10.48 1.96 7.84
CA ASN A 32 -10.75 2.98 8.86
C ASN A 32 -12.12 2.82 9.52
N TYR A 33 -13.13 2.39 8.76
CA TYR A 33 -14.48 2.13 9.27
C TYR A 33 -14.71 0.68 9.73
N PHE A 34 -13.68 -0.17 9.65
CA PHE A 34 -13.77 -1.60 9.99
C PHE A 34 -14.92 -2.33 9.27
N HIS A 35 -15.13 -2.02 7.99
CA HIS A 35 -16.22 -2.57 7.19
C HIS A 35 -15.78 -2.84 5.75
N GLY A 36 -16.29 -3.92 5.13
CA GLY A 36 -15.95 -4.27 3.75
C GLY A 36 -14.66 -5.07 3.60
N ASP A 37 -14.05 -5.00 2.42
CA ASP A 37 -12.87 -5.81 2.04
C ASP A 37 -11.71 -4.92 1.53
N PRO A 38 -10.84 -4.44 2.43
CA PRO A 38 -9.71 -3.61 2.03
C PRO A 38 -8.69 -4.39 1.19
N VAL A 39 -8.54 -5.70 1.41
CA VAL A 39 -7.58 -6.53 0.66
C VAL A 39 -8.03 -6.72 -0.79
N GLY A 40 -9.31 -6.99 -1.01
CA GLY A 40 -9.91 -7.10 -2.34
C GLY A 40 -9.83 -5.78 -3.12
N ALA A 41 -10.06 -4.65 -2.46
CA ALA A 41 -9.90 -3.32 -3.06
C ALA A 41 -8.44 -3.06 -3.48
N LEU A 42 -7.47 -3.35 -2.60
CA LEU A 42 -6.04 -3.23 -2.93
C LEU A 42 -5.60 -4.17 -4.05
N LYS A 43 -6.19 -5.37 -4.13
CA LYS A 43 -5.94 -6.29 -5.24
C LYS A 43 -6.40 -5.71 -6.57
N ARG A 44 -7.57 -5.06 -6.63
CA ARG A 44 -8.04 -4.38 -7.84
C ARG A 44 -7.14 -3.21 -8.20
N ALA A 45 -6.77 -2.38 -7.23
CA ALA A 45 -5.85 -1.26 -7.44
C ALA A 45 -4.51 -1.72 -8.04
N LEU A 46 -3.91 -2.79 -7.51
CA LEU A 46 -2.64 -3.33 -8.02
C LEU A 46 -2.78 -4.11 -9.33
N THR A 47 -3.98 -4.60 -9.67
CA THR A 47 -4.23 -5.19 -10.99
C THR A 47 -4.23 -4.12 -12.08
N ASP A 48 -4.84 -2.97 -11.78
CA ASP A 48 -4.89 -1.82 -12.68
C ASP A 48 -3.56 -1.04 -12.73
N ALA A 49 -2.92 -0.85 -11.57
CA ALA A 49 -1.66 -0.13 -11.43
C ALA A 49 -0.64 -0.95 -10.60
N PRO A 50 0.06 -1.92 -11.22
CA PRO A 50 1.03 -2.79 -10.51
C PRO A 50 2.21 -2.03 -9.88
N ARG A 51 2.45 -0.81 -10.34
CA ARG A 51 3.53 0.08 -9.87
C ARG A 51 3.06 1.06 -8.79
N PHE A 52 1.85 0.89 -8.25
CA PHE A 52 1.32 1.79 -7.22
C PHE A 52 1.94 1.49 -5.86
N VAL A 53 2.91 2.32 -5.47
CA VAL A 53 3.76 2.10 -4.28
C VAL A 53 2.94 2.04 -2.99
N MET A 54 2.08 3.03 -2.74
CA MET A 54 1.30 3.07 -1.49
C MET A 54 0.29 1.91 -1.36
N ALA A 55 -0.17 1.31 -2.47
CA ALA A 55 -1.02 0.12 -2.41
C ALA A 55 -0.24 -1.12 -1.92
N HIS A 56 1.01 -1.29 -2.34
CA HIS A 56 1.92 -2.32 -1.80
C HIS A 56 2.22 -2.09 -0.32
N VAL A 57 2.54 -0.85 0.05
CA VAL A 57 2.77 -0.44 1.44
C VAL A 57 1.56 -0.74 2.32
N PHE A 58 0.34 -0.42 1.85
CA PHE A 58 -0.86 -0.67 2.64
C PHE A 58 -1.15 -2.17 2.81
N LYS A 59 -0.96 -2.99 1.76
CA LYS A 59 -1.02 -4.45 1.91
C LYS A 59 0.02 -4.96 2.90
N ALA A 60 1.25 -4.44 2.89
CA ALA A 60 2.27 -4.81 3.85
C ALA A 60 1.83 -4.53 5.30
N TYR A 61 1.21 -3.38 5.57
CA TYR A 61 0.67 -3.09 6.91
C TYR A 61 -0.46 -4.04 7.30
N LEU A 62 -1.44 -4.29 6.42
CA LEU A 62 -2.57 -5.18 6.72
C LEU A 62 -2.10 -6.59 7.09
N PHE A 63 -1.09 -7.11 6.38
CA PHE A 63 -0.56 -8.46 6.61
C PHE A 63 0.49 -8.50 7.73
N GLY A 64 1.26 -7.44 7.92
CA GLY A 64 2.26 -7.35 8.99
C GLY A 64 1.64 -7.21 10.38
N LEU A 65 0.50 -6.52 10.48
CA LEU A 65 -0.24 -6.35 11.73
C LEU A 65 -1.04 -7.58 12.16
N ALA A 66 -1.25 -8.55 11.27
CA ALA A 66 -1.97 -9.80 11.57
C ALA A 66 -1.13 -10.83 12.35
N THR A 67 0.18 -10.59 12.53
CA THR A 67 1.16 -11.33 13.37
C THR A 67 1.29 -12.85 13.18
N GLU A 68 0.53 -13.47 12.29
CA GLU A 68 0.71 -14.87 11.90
C GLU A 68 1.93 -15.02 10.98
N ALA A 69 2.78 -16.03 11.20
CA ALA A 69 4.02 -16.21 10.44
C ALA A 69 3.82 -16.23 8.90
N GLY A 70 2.70 -16.81 8.43
CA GLY A 70 2.33 -16.84 7.02
C GLY A 70 1.99 -15.45 6.46
N THR A 71 1.28 -14.63 7.22
CA THR A 71 0.90 -13.26 6.82
C THR A 71 2.10 -12.32 6.88
N THR A 72 2.97 -12.46 7.88
CA THR A 72 4.24 -11.71 7.96
C THR A 72 5.15 -12.00 6.77
N LYS A 73 5.22 -13.26 6.29
CA LYS A 73 5.97 -13.59 5.06
C LYS A 73 5.42 -12.88 3.83
N MET A 74 4.09 -12.82 3.69
CA MET A 74 3.44 -12.08 2.59
C MET A 74 3.72 -10.57 2.69
N ALA A 75 3.68 -10.00 3.90
CA ALA A 75 4.00 -8.60 4.13
C ALA A 75 5.41 -8.23 3.68
N ARG A 76 6.42 -9.06 3.99
CA ARG A 76 7.80 -8.87 3.48
C ARG A 76 7.85 -8.83 1.95
N GLY A 77 7.09 -9.70 1.28
CA GLY A 77 6.99 -9.70 -0.19
C GLY A 77 6.49 -8.36 -0.74
N PHE A 78 5.44 -7.79 -0.14
CA PHE A 78 4.91 -6.49 -0.57
C PHE A 78 5.87 -5.33 -0.29
N VAL A 79 6.66 -5.39 0.79
CA VAL A 79 7.73 -4.41 1.04
C VAL A 79 8.78 -4.44 -0.07
N GLU A 80 9.22 -5.64 -0.48
CA GLU A 80 10.21 -5.78 -1.55
C GLU A 80 9.65 -5.32 -2.91
N GLU A 81 8.37 -5.59 -3.20
CA GLU A 81 7.68 -5.08 -4.39
C GLU A 81 7.65 -3.54 -4.39
N ALA A 82 7.36 -2.91 -3.25
CA ALA A 82 7.38 -1.45 -3.13
C ALA A 82 8.81 -0.88 -3.30
N ARG A 83 9.81 -1.52 -2.70
CA ARG A 83 11.22 -1.09 -2.73
C ARG A 83 11.83 -1.13 -4.13
N ALA A 84 11.33 -2.02 -4.99
CA ALA A 84 11.77 -2.13 -6.39
C ALA A 84 11.22 -1.02 -7.31
N LEU A 85 10.34 -0.14 -6.81
CA LEU A 85 9.72 0.93 -7.57
C LEU A 85 10.41 2.29 -7.29
N PRO A 86 10.25 3.28 -8.18
CA PRO A 86 10.62 4.66 -7.86
C PRO A 86 9.72 5.17 -6.73
N ILE A 87 10.33 5.42 -5.56
CA ILE A 87 9.63 5.86 -4.35
C ILE A 87 9.99 7.30 -4.00
N THR A 88 9.05 7.98 -3.35
CA THR A 88 9.22 9.27 -2.70
C THR A 88 9.77 9.12 -1.29
N ASP A 89 10.20 10.22 -0.67
CA ASP A 89 10.66 10.22 0.73
C ASP A 89 9.58 9.74 1.71
N ARG A 90 8.30 10.06 1.45
CA ARG A 90 7.18 9.59 2.26
C ARG A 90 7.02 8.08 2.17
N GLU A 91 7.05 7.53 0.96
CA GLU A 91 6.95 6.09 0.73
C GLU A 91 8.13 5.34 1.33
N ALA A 92 9.35 5.89 1.23
CA ALA A 92 10.54 5.36 1.88
C ALA A 92 10.41 5.31 3.41
N SER A 93 9.82 6.34 4.02
CA SER A 93 9.54 6.38 5.47
C SER A 93 8.58 5.26 5.91
N HIS A 94 7.51 5.02 5.14
CA HIS A 94 6.61 3.89 5.41
C HIS A 94 7.29 2.53 5.28
N ILE A 95 8.13 2.34 4.26
CA ILE A 95 8.92 1.13 4.09
C ILE A 95 9.85 0.90 5.29
N ALA A 96 10.54 1.94 5.77
CA ALA A 96 11.40 1.83 6.95
C ALA A 96 10.60 1.45 8.21
N ALA A 97 9.41 2.01 8.41
CA ALA A 97 8.53 1.64 9.52
C ALA A 97 8.07 0.17 9.42
N LEU A 98 7.76 -0.30 8.21
CA LEU A 98 7.42 -1.70 7.95
C LEU A 98 8.62 -2.64 8.20
N ASP A 99 9.84 -2.24 7.86
CA ASP A 99 11.04 -3.01 8.17
C ASP A 99 11.18 -3.25 9.67
N HIS A 100 10.95 -2.22 10.48
CA HIS A 100 10.95 -2.35 11.95
C HIS A 100 9.82 -3.24 12.46
N LEU A 101 8.59 -3.06 11.94
CA LEU A 101 7.44 -3.90 12.31
C LEU A 101 7.72 -5.38 12.00
N LEU A 102 8.27 -5.67 10.83
CA LEU A 102 8.51 -7.03 10.37
C LEU A 102 9.76 -7.64 10.99
N ALA A 103 10.71 -6.85 11.52
CA ALA A 103 11.82 -7.38 12.31
C ALA A 103 11.37 -7.89 13.69
N GLY A 104 10.28 -7.34 14.22
CA GLY A 104 9.69 -7.74 15.51
C GLY A 104 8.66 -8.88 15.43
N ASN A 105 8.32 -9.36 14.23
CA ASN A 105 7.38 -10.44 13.94
C ASN A 105 8.08 -11.60 13.22
#